data_AF-A0A1Q8R270-F1
#
_entry.id   AF-A0A1Q8R270-F1
#
_cell.length_a   1.000
_cell.length_b   1.000
_cell.length_c   1.000
_cell.angle_alpha   90.00
_cell.angle_beta   90.00
_cell.angle_gamma   90.00
#
_symmetry.space_group_name_H-M   'P 1'
#
loop_
_entity.id
_entity.type
_entity.pdbx_description
1 polymer ?
#
loop_
_entity_poly.entity_id
_entity_poly.type
_entity_poly.pdbx_seq_one_letter_code
_entity_poly.pdbx_strand_id
1 'polypeptide(L)'
;MAVNEKILHKVRALLNLAKNGGDPNSNEAQTALLMAQRFMAENGIEEVEVSDQTDRIELKEVLDDYATEFEKLSWWKKSLGRVIGQNFRCYSYLNKRKGYTRLAFMGLKQDAEIAIIAFSFATDYIKVGADQFMKGYRKDYLLRQGVRPSISHQRSVRNNYVEGWISGLEAQYAEQVNKEGWGLVLTKDALVVQTYKDMDLKRGQSTQHTKAESSAGRVAYAKGYSDGKGFRSAHGRLR
;
A
#
# COMPACT_ATOMS: atom_id res chain seq x y z
N MET A 1 -33.55 15.98 10.19
CA MET A 1 -32.92 15.01 9.28
C MET A 1 -31.54 14.75 9.86
N ALA A 2 -31.13 13.49 10.03
CA ALA A 2 -29.80 13.23 10.59
C ALA A 2 -28.75 13.65 9.54
N VAL A 3 -28.05 14.75 9.79
CA VAL A 3 -26.95 15.19 8.93
C VAL A 3 -25.94 14.05 8.88
N ASN A 4 -25.58 13.63 7.67
CA ASN A 4 -24.69 12.49 7.48
C ASN A 4 -23.27 12.89 7.95
N GLU A 5 -22.86 12.42 9.13
CA GLU A 5 -21.55 12.73 9.74
C GLU A 5 -20.38 12.51 8.78
N LYS A 6 -20.49 11.54 7.85
CA LYS A 6 -19.47 11.31 6.82
C LYS A 6 -19.34 12.46 5.84
N ILE A 7 -20.43 13.13 5.51
CA ILE A 7 -20.46 14.26 4.58
C ILE A 7 -19.91 15.50 5.29
N LEU A 8 -20.30 15.75 6.54
CA LEU A 8 -19.71 16.80 7.37
C LEU A 8 -18.20 16.62 7.54
N HIS A 9 -17.73 15.39 7.78
CA HIS A 9 -16.31 15.11 7.87
C HIS A 9 -15.58 15.44 6.56
N LYS A 10 -16.14 15.08 5.39
CA LYS A 10 -15.55 15.42 4.08
C LYS A 10 -15.47 16.92 3.84
N VAL A 11 -16.54 17.65 4.16
CA VAL A 11 -16.58 19.12 4.08
C VAL A 11 -15.48 19.73 4.97
N ARG A 12 -15.37 19.30 6.23
CA ARG A 12 -14.33 19.78 7.15
C ARG A 12 -12.92 19.46 6.68
N ALA A 13 -12.69 18.27 6.12
CA ALA A 13 -11.39 17.89 5.59
C ALA A 13 -10.96 18.78 4.41
N LEU A 14 -11.89 19.08 3.50
CA LEU A 14 -11.65 19.98 2.36
C LEU A 14 -11.40 21.43 2.82
N LEU A 15 -12.17 21.93 3.79
CA LEU A 15 -11.97 23.26 4.36
C LEU A 15 -10.63 23.37 5.10
N ASN A 16 -10.26 22.34 5.88
CA ASN A 16 -8.97 22.28 6.54
C ASN A 16 -7.80 22.21 5.55
N LEU A 17 -7.97 21.48 4.43
CA LEU A 17 -6.97 21.45 3.36
C LEU A 17 -6.81 22.84 2.72
N ALA A 18 -7.90 23.55 2.46
CA ALA A 18 -7.85 24.91 1.93
C ALA A 18 -7.18 25.90 2.89
N LYS A 19 -7.40 25.75 4.21
CA LYS A 19 -6.88 26.67 5.23
C LYS A 19 -5.42 26.39 5.63
N ASN A 20 -5.08 25.11 5.78
CA ASN A 20 -3.85 24.66 6.44
C ASN A 20 -2.95 23.79 5.54
N GLY A 21 -3.39 23.46 4.32
CA GLY A 21 -2.68 22.54 3.42
C GLY A 21 -1.49 23.14 2.66
N GLY A 22 -1.23 24.45 2.77
CA GLY A 22 -0.15 25.12 2.04
C GLY A 22 -0.35 26.63 1.96
N ASP A 23 0.18 27.26 0.90
CA ASP A 23 -0.10 28.67 0.59
C ASP A 23 -1.61 28.85 0.32
N PRO A 24 -2.32 29.74 1.04
CA PRO A 24 -3.75 30.01 0.83
C PRO A 24 -4.11 30.45 -0.59
N ASN A 25 -3.15 30.98 -1.36
CA ASN A 25 -3.34 31.39 -2.75
C ASN A 25 -2.96 30.30 -3.76
N SER A 26 -2.54 29.12 -3.29
CA SER A 26 -2.22 28.01 -4.19
C SER A 26 -3.46 27.51 -4.93
N ASN A 27 -3.25 27.03 -6.16
CA ASN A 27 -4.29 26.35 -6.93
C ASN A 27 -4.94 25.18 -6.16
N GLU A 28 -4.17 24.54 -5.27
CA GLU A 28 -4.64 23.45 -4.42
C GLU A 28 -5.62 23.93 -3.35
N ALA A 29 -5.30 25.02 -2.64
CA ALA A 29 -6.18 25.62 -1.65
C ALA A 29 -7.50 26.10 -2.28
N GLN A 30 -7.43 26.73 -3.45
CA GLN A 30 -8.62 27.19 -4.19
C GLN A 30 -9.49 26.01 -4.66
N THR A 31 -8.87 24.94 -5.16
CA THR A 31 -9.59 23.74 -5.61
C THR A 31 -10.29 23.05 -4.45
N ALA A 32 -9.62 22.89 -3.31
CA ALA A 32 -10.19 22.29 -2.10
C ALA A 32 -11.38 23.11 -1.56
N LEU A 33 -11.26 24.44 -1.58
CA LEU A 33 -12.33 25.35 -1.16
C LEU A 33 -13.57 25.24 -2.06
N LEU A 34 -13.38 25.24 -3.39
CA LEU A 34 -14.45 25.07 -4.38
C LEU A 34 -15.15 23.72 -4.22
N MET A 35 -14.40 22.64 -3.98
CA MET A 35 -14.98 21.32 -3.72
C MET A 35 -15.79 21.29 -2.42
N ALA A 36 -15.31 21.95 -1.35
CA ALA A 36 -16.06 22.06 -0.10
C ALA A 36 -17.39 22.79 -0.31
N GLN A 37 -17.36 23.93 -0.99
CA GLN A 37 -18.55 24.73 -1.30
C GLN A 37 -19.58 23.94 -2.11
N ARG A 38 -19.12 23.21 -3.12
CA ARG A 38 -19.98 22.35 -3.92
C ARG A 38 -20.61 21.25 -3.08
N PHE A 39 -19.84 20.58 -2.22
CA PHE A 39 -20.33 19.52 -1.34
C PHE A 39 -21.37 20.04 -0.33
N MET A 40 -21.17 21.25 0.21
CA MET A 40 -22.14 21.90 1.10
C MET A 40 -23.45 22.20 0.38
N ALA A 41 -23.38 22.74 -0.84
CA ALA A 41 -24.55 23.06 -1.65
C ALA A 41 -25.34 21.80 -2.08
N GLU A 42 -24.65 20.74 -2.51
CA GLU A 42 -25.28 19.48 -2.94
C GLU A 42 -25.99 18.75 -1.80
N ASN A 43 -25.58 18.98 -0.55
CA ASN A 43 -26.09 18.28 0.62
C ASN A 43 -26.88 19.18 1.60
N GLY A 44 -27.09 20.45 1.25
CA GLY A 44 -27.83 21.41 2.09
C GLY A 44 -27.19 21.64 3.46
N ILE A 45 -25.86 21.67 3.53
CA ILE A 45 -25.10 21.84 4.77
C ILE A 45 -24.88 23.33 5.03
N GLU A 46 -25.25 23.77 6.23
CA GLU A 46 -25.02 25.15 6.68
C GLU A 46 -23.66 25.28 7.40
N GLU A 47 -23.06 26.47 7.35
CA GLU A 47 -21.74 26.74 7.94
C GLU A 47 -21.70 26.45 9.45
N VAL A 48 -22.82 26.64 10.16
CA VAL A 48 -22.96 26.33 11.59
C VAL A 48 -22.80 24.83 11.90
N GLU A 49 -23.26 23.95 10.99
CA GLU A 49 -23.12 22.50 11.13
C GLU A 49 -21.65 22.05 10.95
N VAL A 50 -20.87 22.85 10.23
CA VAL A 50 -19.44 22.66 10.04
C VAL A 50 -18.68 23.07 11.31
N SER A 51 -19.06 24.18 11.97
CA SER A 51 -18.36 24.75 13.12
C SER A 51 -18.48 23.94 14.41
N ASP A 52 -19.61 23.26 14.64
CA ASP A 52 -19.96 22.61 15.92
C ASP A 52 -19.07 21.42 16.33
N GLN A 53 -18.09 21.00 15.51
CA GLN A 53 -17.11 19.96 15.89
C GLN A 53 -15.64 20.37 15.63
N THR A 54 -15.38 21.64 15.32
CA THR A 54 -14.02 22.14 15.00
C THR A 54 -13.08 22.04 16.22
N ASP A 55 -13.62 21.97 17.44
CA ASP A 55 -12.87 21.88 18.70
C ASP A 55 -12.49 20.44 19.12
N ARG A 56 -12.89 19.42 18.37
CA ARG A 56 -12.29 18.08 18.50
C ARG A 56 -11.18 17.92 17.47
N ILE A 57 -10.08 18.62 17.70
CA ILE A 57 -8.80 18.26 17.08
C ILE A 57 -8.44 16.88 17.63
N GLU A 58 -8.84 15.81 16.95
CA GLU A 58 -8.24 14.51 17.19
C GLU A 58 -6.73 14.68 16.97
N LEU A 59 -5.96 14.57 18.05
CA LEU A 59 -4.51 14.62 18.00
C LEU A 59 -4.05 13.53 17.03
N LYS A 60 -3.55 13.95 15.86
CA LYS A 60 -2.98 13.03 14.88
C LYS A 60 -1.82 12.28 15.54
N GLU A 61 -1.96 10.97 15.65
CA GLU A 61 -0.94 10.08 16.22
C GLU A 61 -0.19 9.40 15.07
N VAL A 62 1.15 9.48 15.09
CA VAL A 62 2.00 8.68 14.19
C VAL A 62 2.28 7.34 14.85
N LEU A 63 1.95 6.27 14.14
CA LEU A 63 2.37 4.92 14.52
C LEU A 63 3.61 4.56 13.71
N ASP A 64 4.59 3.96 14.39
CA ASP A 64 5.79 3.37 13.81
C ASP A 64 5.95 1.96 14.36
N ASP A 65 5.49 0.97 13.59
CA ASP A 65 5.43 -0.42 14.06
C ASP A 65 5.85 -1.44 12.99
N TYR A 66 6.22 -2.63 13.45
CA TYR A 66 6.80 -3.68 12.63
C TYR A 66 5.73 -4.58 12.01
N ALA A 67 5.78 -4.73 10.69
CA ALA A 67 4.97 -5.72 9.96
C ALA A 67 5.60 -7.11 9.92
N THR A 68 6.85 -7.24 10.36
CA THR A 68 7.56 -8.52 10.42
C THR A 68 8.33 -8.65 11.73
N GLU A 69 8.33 -9.85 12.28
CA GLU A 69 9.14 -10.22 13.43
C GLU A 69 10.63 -10.40 13.08
N PHE A 70 11.39 -11.02 13.99
CA PHE A 70 12.82 -11.28 13.90
C PHE A 70 13.16 -12.34 12.82
N GLU A 71 13.00 -11.99 11.55
CA GLU A 71 13.29 -12.88 10.42
C GLU A 71 14.39 -12.36 9.46
N LYS A 72 14.92 -13.27 8.63
CA LYS A 72 15.74 -12.89 7.48
C LYS A 72 14.82 -12.44 6.35
N LEU A 73 14.63 -11.13 6.26
CA LEU A 73 13.68 -10.54 5.32
C LEU A 73 14.03 -10.84 3.85
N SER A 74 13.11 -11.54 3.16
CA SER A 74 13.24 -11.86 1.74
C SER A 74 13.15 -10.59 0.87
N TRP A 75 13.69 -10.67 -0.35
CA TRP A 75 13.67 -9.55 -1.29
C TRP A 75 12.24 -9.07 -1.60
N TRP A 76 11.32 -10.02 -1.75
CA TRP A 76 9.95 -9.72 -2.16
C TRP A 76 9.14 -9.08 -1.03
N LYS A 77 9.43 -9.41 0.24
CA LYS A 77 8.80 -8.72 1.39
C LYS A 77 9.16 -7.24 1.41
N LYS A 78 10.41 -6.88 1.07
CA LYS A 78 10.83 -5.47 0.93
C LYS A 78 10.07 -4.77 -0.19
N SER A 79 9.95 -5.43 -1.35
CA SER A 79 9.23 -4.87 -2.51
C SER A 79 7.73 -4.72 -2.22
N LEU A 80 7.13 -5.71 -1.56
CA LEU A 80 5.73 -5.69 -1.16
C LEU A 80 5.46 -4.55 -0.16
N GLY A 81 6.34 -4.38 0.83
CA GLY A 81 6.21 -3.30 1.81
C GLY A 81 6.25 -1.92 1.17
N ARG A 82 7.11 -1.72 0.16
CA ARG A 82 7.11 -0.47 -0.64
C ARG A 82 5.76 -0.22 -1.31
N VAL A 83 5.25 -1.20 -2.04
CA VAL A 83 3.98 -1.07 -2.80
C VAL A 83 2.81 -0.79 -1.87
N ILE A 84 2.73 -1.50 -0.73
CA ILE A 84 1.68 -1.30 0.27
C ILE A 84 1.83 0.07 0.94
N GLY A 85 3.03 0.44 1.38
CA GLY A 85 3.25 1.71 2.07
C GLY A 85 2.87 2.92 1.20
N GLN A 86 3.19 2.86 -0.09
CA GLN A 86 2.78 3.88 -1.05
C GLN A 86 1.26 4.00 -1.16
N ASN A 87 0.53 2.89 -1.17
CA ASN A 87 -0.92 2.89 -1.28
C ASN A 87 -1.65 3.29 0.02
N PHE A 88 -1.04 3.06 1.18
CA PHE A 88 -1.62 3.39 2.49
C PHE A 88 -0.99 4.63 3.13
N ARG A 89 -0.39 5.55 2.35
CA ARG A 89 0.14 6.83 2.88
C ARG A 89 1.23 6.65 3.95
N CYS A 90 1.89 5.50 3.97
CA CYS A 90 2.92 5.14 4.95
C CYS A 90 4.32 5.13 4.33
N TYR A 91 5.33 5.45 5.12
CA TYR A 91 6.69 5.05 4.82
C TYR A 91 6.89 3.59 5.20
N SER A 92 7.56 2.83 4.34
CA SER A 92 8.07 1.51 4.68
C SER A 92 9.59 1.58 4.78
N TYR A 93 10.18 1.09 5.86
CA TYR A 93 11.64 1.07 6.02
C TYR A 93 12.12 -0.20 6.72
N LEU A 94 13.44 -0.40 6.70
CA LEU A 94 14.06 -1.60 7.25
C LEU A 94 14.87 -1.26 8.50
N ASN A 95 14.51 -1.87 9.62
CA ASN A 95 15.32 -1.87 10.83
C ASN A 95 16.25 -3.08 10.81
N LYS A 96 17.55 -2.82 10.58
CA LYS A 96 18.59 -3.85 10.59
C LYS A 96 19.27 -3.86 11.96
N ARG A 97 19.19 -4.99 12.65
CA ARG A 97 19.98 -5.26 13.86
C ARG A 97 20.85 -6.50 13.64
N LYS A 98 21.87 -6.70 14.47
CA LYS A 98 22.76 -7.86 14.36
C LYS A 98 21.92 -9.15 14.39
N GLY A 99 21.86 -9.86 13.26
CA GLY A 99 21.18 -11.16 13.12
C GLY A 99 19.77 -11.14 12.49
N TYR A 100 19.10 -9.99 12.37
CA TYR A 100 17.74 -9.93 11.81
C TYR A 100 17.41 -8.59 11.15
N THR A 101 16.42 -8.60 10.26
CA THR A 101 15.91 -7.38 9.60
C THR A 101 14.41 -7.35 9.72
N ARG A 102 13.87 -6.28 10.30
CA ARG A 102 12.42 -6.05 10.40
C ARG A 102 11.98 -5.00 9.40
N LEU A 103 10.83 -5.21 8.79
CA LEU A 103 10.13 -4.22 7.99
C LEU A 103 9.14 -3.48 8.90
N ALA A 104 9.19 -2.15 8.87
CA ALA A 104 8.30 -1.29 9.62
C ALA A 104 7.45 -0.43 8.67
N PHE A 105 6.24 -0.09 9.12
CA PHE A 105 5.42 0.95 8.52
C PHE A 105 5.31 2.13 9.49
N MET A 106 5.54 3.33 8.97
CA MET A 106 5.34 4.58 9.67
C MET A 106 4.30 5.43 8.93
N GLY A 107 3.23 5.79 9.61
CA GLY A 107 2.12 6.57 9.07
C GLY A 107 1.24 7.13 10.17
N LEU A 108 0.14 7.79 9.80
CA LEU A 108 -0.92 8.03 10.79
C LEU A 108 -1.40 6.69 11.31
N LYS A 109 -1.78 6.61 12.58
CA LYS A 109 -2.10 5.35 13.26
C LYS A 109 -3.00 4.42 12.45
N GLN A 110 -4.13 4.94 11.96
CA GLN A 110 -5.10 4.17 11.19
C GLN A 110 -4.50 3.67 9.87
N ASP A 111 -3.73 4.51 9.18
CA ASP A 111 -3.07 4.18 7.91
C ASP A 111 -2.01 3.09 8.10
N ALA A 112 -1.20 3.20 9.15
CA ALA A 112 -0.14 2.24 9.48
C ALA A 112 -0.69 0.88 9.95
N GLU A 113 -1.72 0.87 10.79
CA GLU A 113 -2.41 -0.35 11.23
C GLU A 113 -2.98 -1.12 10.02
N ILE A 114 -3.66 -0.42 9.11
CA ILE A 114 -4.21 -1.04 7.90
C ILE A 114 -3.09 -1.53 6.98
N ALA A 115 -1.99 -0.79 6.84
CA ALA A 115 -0.84 -1.21 6.04
C ALA A 115 -0.19 -2.50 6.56
N ILE A 116 -0.03 -2.63 7.89
CA ILE A 116 0.51 -3.84 8.54
C ILE A 116 -0.42 -5.03 8.30
N ILE A 117 -1.73 -4.86 8.48
CA ILE A 117 -2.73 -5.90 8.24
C ILE A 117 -2.72 -6.32 6.76
N ALA A 118 -2.74 -5.35 5.84
CA ALA A 118 -2.68 -5.59 4.40
C ALA A 118 -1.41 -6.33 3.99
N PHE A 119 -0.27 -5.98 4.58
CA PHE A 119 1.01 -6.64 4.35
C PHE A 119 1.00 -8.11 4.81
N SER A 120 0.44 -8.38 5.98
CA SER A 120 0.27 -9.74 6.49
C SER A 120 -0.59 -10.58 5.56
N PHE A 121 -1.77 -10.10 5.17
CA PHE A 121 -2.64 -10.79 4.23
C PHE A 121 -1.98 -11.03 2.88
N ALA A 122 -1.40 -10.00 2.27
CA ALA A 122 -0.71 -10.12 0.99
C ALA A 122 0.43 -11.15 1.05
N THR A 123 1.19 -11.18 2.15
CA THR A 123 2.26 -12.15 2.39
C THR A 123 1.74 -13.58 2.37
N ASP A 124 0.59 -13.85 2.98
CA ASP A 124 0.02 -15.19 3.02
C ASP A 124 -0.60 -15.61 1.69
N TYR A 125 -1.26 -14.68 0.98
CA TYR A 125 -1.75 -14.93 -0.38
C TYR A 125 -0.62 -15.24 -1.35
N ILE A 126 0.49 -14.51 -1.29
CA ILE A 126 1.69 -14.79 -2.10
C ILE A 126 2.21 -16.20 -1.79
N LYS A 127 2.34 -16.59 -0.51
CA LYS A 127 2.85 -17.92 -0.13
C LYS A 127 1.94 -19.02 -0.69
N VAL A 128 0.64 -18.94 -0.42
CA VAL A 128 -0.34 -19.94 -0.85
C VAL A 128 -0.39 -20.03 -2.38
N GLY A 129 -0.49 -18.90 -3.07
CA GLY A 129 -0.53 -18.84 -4.53
C GLY A 129 0.75 -19.36 -5.18
N ALA A 130 1.92 -18.99 -4.65
CA ALA A 130 3.20 -19.47 -5.15
C ALA A 130 3.35 -20.99 -4.95
N ASP A 131 2.92 -21.51 -3.81
CA ASP A 131 3.02 -22.95 -3.52
C ASP A 131 2.04 -23.76 -4.37
N GLN A 132 0.84 -23.26 -4.61
CA GLN A 132 -0.13 -23.86 -5.55
C GLN A 132 0.42 -23.87 -6.99
N PHE A 133 0.93 -22.73 -7.47
CA PHE A 133 1.54 -22.64 -8.79
C PHE A 133 2.71 -23.63 -8.94
N MET A 134 3.61 -23.66 -7.95
CA MET A 134 4.79 -24.52 -7.99
C MET A 134 4.45 -26.02 -7.92
N LYS A 135 3.35 -26.41 -7.26
CA LYS A 135 2.86 -27.80 -7.29
C LYS A 135 2.48 -28.23 -8.71
N GLY A 136 1.70 -27.41 -9.42
CA GLY A 136 1.34 -27.66 -10.81
C GLY A 136 2.57 -27.70 -11.72
N TYR A 137 3.44 -26.68 -11.59
CA TYR A 137 4.66 -26.59 -12.38
C TYR A 137 5.57 -27.82 -12.26
N ARG A 138 5.82 -28.30 -11.03
CA ARG A 138 6.67 -29.48 -10.80
C ARG A 138 6.09 -30.73 -11.44
N LYS A 139 4.76 -30.91 -11.38
CA LYS A 139 4.07 -32.05 -11.98
C LYS A 139 4.19 -32.01 -13.50
N ASP A 140 3.91 -30.86 -14.12
CA ASP A 140 4.00 -30.69 -15.57
C ASP A 140 5.42 -30.84 -16.09
N TYR A 141 6.40 -30.30 -15.35
CA TYR A 141 7.81 -30.44 -15.71
C TYR A 141 8.25 -31.90 -15.69
N LEU A 142 7.89 -32.66 -14.65
CA LEU A 142 8.20 -34.08 -14.53
C LEU A 142 7.58 -34.90 -15.66
N LEU A 143 6.32 -34.62 -16.02
CA LEU A 143 5.63 -35.31 -17.12
C LEU A 143 6.29 -35.04 -18.48
N ARG A 144 6.78 -33.83 -18.72
CA ARG A 144 7.39 -33.44 -20.01
C ARG A 144 8.86 -33.84 -20.13
N GLN A 145 9.61 -33.77 -19.04
CA GLN A 145 11.08 -33.91 -19.05
C GLN A 145 11.56 -35.24 -18.44
N GLY A 146 10.68 -36.03 -17.82
CA GLY A 146 11.03 -37.28 -17.13
C GLY A 146 11.87 -37.10 -15.86
N VAL A 147 12.26 -35.86 -15.52
CA VAL A 147 13.11 -35.53 -14.37
C VAL A 147 12.55 -34.34 -13.60
N ARG A 148 12.93 -34.22 -12.32
CA ARG A 148 12.54 -33.05 -11.50
C ARG A 148 13.40 -31.84 -11.86
N PRO A 149 12.84 -30.62 -11.85
CA PRO A 149 13.62 -29.40 -12.07
C PRO A 149 14.61 -29.17 -10.91
N SER A 150 15.78 -28.60 -11.20
CA SER A 150 16.78 -28.28 -10.18
C SER A 150 16.22 -27.29 -9.15
N ILE A 151 16.79 -27.31 -7.93
CA ILE A 151 16.36 -26.41 -6.85
C ILE A 151 16.53 -24.94 -7.22
N SER A 152 17.64 -24.58 -7.91
CA SER A 152 17.88 -23.20 -8.36
C SER A 152 16.85 -22.75 -9.40
N HIS A 153 16.48 -23.64 -10.31
CA HIS A 153 15.47 -23.37 -11.33
C HIS A 153 14.09 -23.18 -10.70
N GLN A 154 13.70 -24.06 -9.77
CA GLN A 154 12.46 -23.93 -9.02
C GLN A 154 12.38 -22.61 -8.24
N ARG A 155 13.47 -22.21 -7.58
CA ARG A 155 13.55 -20.92 -6.88
C ARG A 155 13.37 -19.74 -7.83
N SER A 156 13.99 -19.79 -9.00
CA SER A 156 13.90 -18.73 -10.00
C SER A 156 12.49 -18.61 -10.57
N VAL A 157 11.84 -19.72 -10.92
CA VAL A 157 10.44 -19.74 -11.38
C VAL A 157 9.48 -19.24 -10.28
N ARG A 158 9.70 -19.64 -9.02
CA ARG A 158 8.92 -19.12 -7.88
C ARG A 158 9.10 -17.62 -7.72
N ASN A 159 10.33 -17.10 -7.87
CA ASN A 159 10.59 -15.66 -7.81
C ASN A 159 9.84 -14.90 -8.92
N ASN A 160 9.78 -15.43 -10.15
CA ASN A 160 8.99 -14.82 -11.22
C ASN A 160 7.50 -14.71 -10.84
N TYR A 161 6.91 -15.76 -10.25
CA TYR A 161 5.52 -15.72 -9.77
C TYR A 161 5.33 -14.61 -8.73
N VAL A 162 6.19 -14.56 -7.71
CA VAL A 162 6.08 -13.58 -6.63
C VAL A 162 6.28 -12.15 -7.16
N GLU A 163 7.21 -11.96 -8.09
CA GLU A 163 7.41 -10.68 -8.75
C GLU A 163 6.18 -10.24 -9.54
N GLY A 164 5.62 -11.14 -10.34
CA GLY A 164 4.37 -10.90 -11.06
C GLY A 164 3.26 -10.49 -10.12
N TRP A 165 3.10 -11.20 -9.01
CA TRP A 165 2.09 -10.89 -7.99
C TRP A 165 2.22 -9.48 -7.44
N ILE A 166 3.42 -9.05 -7.08
CA ILE A 166 3.65 -7.69 -6.57
C ILE A 166 3.37 -6.65 -7.67
N SER A 167 3.81 -6.89 -8.91
CA SER A 167 3.51 -6.01 -10.04
C SER A 167 2.00 -5.91 -10.33
N GLY A 168 1.27 -7.01 -10.19
CA GLY A 168 -0.18 -7.04 -10.36
C GLY A 168 -0.91 -6.21 -9.30
N LEU A 169 -0.46 -6.31 -8.04
CA LEU A 169 -0.98 -5.49 -6.95
C LEU A 169 -0.67 -3.99 -7.18
N GLU A 170 0.55 -3.65 -7.56
CA GLU A 170 0.94 -2.26 -7.86
C GLU A 170 0.11 -1.68 -9.01
N ALA A 171 -0.13 -2.46 -10.06
CA ALA A 171 -1.00 -2.08 -11.17
C ALA A 171 -2.46 -1.89 -10.73
N GLN A 172 -2.99 -2.77 -9.88
CA GLN A 172 -4.34 -2.64 -9.32
C GLN A 172 -4.49 -1.33 -8.52
N TYR A 173 -3.53 -1.00 -7.67
CA TYR A 173 -3.53 0.25 -6.92
C TYR A 173 -3.46 1.46 -7.84
N ALA A 174 -2.57 1.45 -8.83
CA ALA A 174 -2.48 2.53 -9.82
C ALA A 174 -3.79 2.73 -10.60
N GLU A 175 -4.45 1.64 -11.01
CA GLU A 175 -5.76 1.68 -11.67
C GLU A 175 -6.85 2.29 -10.77
N GLN A 176 -6.88 1.94 -9.48
CA GLN A 176 -7.81 2.52 -8.51
C GLN A 176 -7.57 4.02 -8.34
N VAL A 177 -6.32 4.43 -8.19
CA VAL A 177 -5.95 5.84 -8.05
C VAL A 177 -6.37 6.66 -9.26
N ASN A 178 -6.11 6.14 -10.47
CA ASN A 178 -6.46 6.82 -11.71
C ASN A 178 -7.98 6.90 -11.90
N LYS A 179 -8.71 5.82 -11.58
CA LYS A 179 -10.16 5.76 -11.77
C LYS A 179 -10.91 6.69 -10.82
N GLU A 180 -10.49 6.74 -9.56
CA GLU A 180 -11.18 7.49 -8.50
C GLU A 180 -10.56 8.88 -8.25
N GLY A 181 -9.49 9.24 -8.97
CA GLY A 181 -8.81 10.53 -8.82
C GLY A 181 -8.08 10.71 -7.48
N TRP A 182 -7.70 9.62 -6.80
CA TRP A 182 -7.17 9.63 -5.43
C TRP A 182 -5.69 10.04 -5.30
N GLY A 183 -5.07 10.54 -6.37
CA GLY A 183 -3.64 10.88 -6.37
C GLY A 183 -3.25 11.82 -5.21
N LEU A 184 -4.07 12.84 -4.94
CA LEU A 184 -3.87 13.77 -3.83
C LEU A 184 -4.24 13.15 -2.46
N VAL A 185 -5.25 12.28 -2.42
CA VAL A 185 -5.71 11.63 -1.17
C VAL A 185 -4.64 10.67 -0.61
N LEU A 186 -3.85 10.03 -1.48
CA LEU A 186 -2.77 9.13 -1.06
C LEU A 186 -1.47 9.84 -0.66
N THR A 187 -1.47 11.17 -0.61
CA THR A 187 -0.33 11.92 -0.07
C THR A 187 -0.18 11.67 1.44
N LYS A 188 1.06 11.55 1.89
CA LYS A 188 1.38 11.33 3.30
C LYS A 188 1.12 12.62 4.09
N ASP A 189 0.61 12.48 5.30
CA ASP A 189 0.40 13.62 6.19
C ASP A 189 1.72 14.34 6.50
N ALA A 190 1.68 15.66 6.64
CA ALA A 190 2.86 16.48 6.93
C ALA A 190 3.57 16.04 8.22
N LEU A 191 2.82 15.62 9.24
CA LEU A 191 3.39 15.09 10.48
C LEU A 191 4.21 13.83 10.20
N VAL A 192 3.69 12.89 9.42
CA VAL A 192 4.38 11.65 9.01
C VAL A 192 5.64 11.97 8.20
N VAL A 193 5.57 12.94 7.28
CA VAL A 193 6.73 13.37 6.49
C VAL A 193 7.83 13.95 7.37
N GLN A 194 7.46 14.80 8.34
CA GLN A 194 8.45 15.39 9.25
C GLN A 194 9.06 14.33 10.17
N THR A 195 8.25 13.47 10.80
CA THR A 195 8.74 12.38 11.65
C THR A 195 9.71 11.47 10.90
N TYR A 196 9.41 11.13 9.63
CA TYR A 196 10.30 10.30 8.82
C TYR A 196 11.64 10.98 8.50
N LYS A 197 11.65 12.30 8.26
CA LYS A 197 12.89 13.07 8.05
C LYS A 197 13.75 13.10 9.31
N ASP A 198 13.13 13.27 10.47
CA ASP A 198 13.81 13.36 11.77
C ASP A 198 14.49 12.02 12.17
N MET A 199 14.07 10.89 11.59
CA MET A 199 14.73 9.60 11.80
C MET A 199 16.11 9.48 11.14
N ASP A 200 16.45 10.35 10.18
CA ASP A 200 17.73 10.35 9.44
C ASP A 200 18.13 8.95 8.89
N LEU A 201 17.17 8.27 8.25
CA LEU A 201 17.38 6.93 7.72
C LEU A 201 18.27 6.94 6.48
N LYS A 202 19.27 6.06 6.47
CA LYS A 202 20.12 5.84 5.29
C LYS A 202 19.35 5.20 4.14
N ARG A 203 19.63 5.67 2.92
CA ARG A 203 19.05 5.08 1.70
C ARG A 203 19.43 3.60 1.59
N GLY A 204 18.41 2.75 1.46
CA GLY A 204 18.59 1.32 1.25
C GLY A 204 19.14 0.99 -0.14
N GLN A 205 19.83 -0.14 -0.26
CA GLN A 205 20.22 -0.70 -1.56
C GLN A 205 19.02 -1.36 -2.25
N SER A 206 19.01 -1.30 -3.59
CA SER A 206 18.05 -2.06 -4.39
C SER A 206 18.20 -3.55 -4.10
N THR A 207 17.08 -4.28 -4.06
CA THR A 207 17.16 -5.71 -3.82
C THR A 207 17.27 -6.46 -5.14
N GLN A 208 18.21 -7.39 -5.22
CA GLN A 208 18.40 -8.28 -6.36
C GLN A 208 17.85 -9.68 -6.05
N HIS A 209 17.30 -10.33 -7.08
CA HIS A 209 16.86 -11.72 -7.03
C HIS A 209 17.07 -12.40 -8.37
N THR A 210 17.24 -13.72 -8.35
CA THR A 210 17.34 -14.52 -9.56
C THR A 210 15.96 -14.72 -10.18
N LYS A 211 15.90 -14.62 -11.51
CA LYS A 211 14.70 -14.86 -12.32
C LYS A 211 15.01 -15.95 -13.34
N ALA A 212 14.00 -16.72 -13.72
CA ALA A 212 14.10 -17.65 -14.82
C ALA A 212 13.77 -16.92 -16.14
N GLU A 213 14.76 -16.77 -17.02
CA GLU A 213 14.56 -16.27 -18.39
C GLU A 213 14.01 -17.37 -19.32
N SER A 214 13.08 -18.18 -18.81
CA SER A 214 12.47 -19.28 -19.53
C SER A 214 10.99 -18.98 -19.82
N SER A 215 10.39 -19.77 -20.72
CA SER A 215 8.94 -19.75 -20.93
C SER A 215 8.18 -19.98 -19.61
N ALA A 216 8.66 -20.91 -18.77
CA ALA A 216 8.10 -21.15 -17.44
C ALA A 216 8.17 -19.92 -16.53
N GLY A 217 9.26 -19.15 -16.58
CA GLY A 217 9.37 -17.89 -15.84
C GLY A 217 8.36 -16.85 -16.29
N ARG A 218 8.13 -16.71 -17.61
CA ARG A 218 7.10 -15.79 -18.15
C ARG A 218 5.69 -16.21 -17.76
N VAL A 219 5.37 -17.51 -17.84
CA VAL A 219 4.08 -18.06 -17.40
C VAL A 219 3.86 -17.84 -15.90
N ALA A 220 4.91 -18.06 -15.09
CA ALA A 220 4.86 -17.81 -13.65
C ALA A 220 4.58 -16.35 -13.34
N TYR A 221 5.30 -15.42 -14.00
CA TYR A 221 5.08 -13.99 -13.86
C TYR A 221 3.65 -13.59 -14.24
N ALA A 222 3.15 -14.02 -15.40
CA ALA A 222 1.81 -13.69 -15.86
C ALA A 222 0.72 -14.20 -14.91
N LYS A 223 0.87 -15.43 -14.39
CA LYS A 223 -0.06 -15.99 -13.40
C LYS A 223 0.00 -15.22 -12.08
N GLY A 224 1.21 -14.92 -11.60
CA GLY A 224 1.42 -14.08 -10.43
C GLY A 224 0.74 -12.73 -10.60
N TYR A 225 0.96 -12.05 -11.72
CA TYR A 225 0.36 -10.77 -12.05
C TYR A 225 -1.17 -10.80 -12.00
N SER A 226 -1.79 -11.80 -12.60
CA SER A 226 -3.24 -11.97 -12.53
C SER A 226 -3.73 -12.17 -11.09
N ASP A 227 -3.01 -12.95 -10.29
CA ASP A 227 -3.37 -13.22 -8.89
C ASP A 227 -3.22 -11.98 -8.00
N GLY A 228 -2.14 -11.23 -8.20
CA GLY A 228 -1.87 -9.98 -7.50
C GLY A 228 -2.88 -8.89 -7.86
N LYS A 229 -3.22 -8.76 -9.15
CA LYS A 229 -4.24 -7.81 -9.62
C LYS A 229 -5.65 -8.17 -9.13
N GLY A 230 -5.89 -9.46 -8.90
CA GLY A 230 -7.13 -9.97 -8.31
C GLY A 230 -7.18 -9.87 -6.79
N PHE A 231 -6.13 -9.41 -6.12
CA PHE A 231 -6.07 -9.35 -4.66
C PHE A 231 -7.13 -8.40 -4.12
N ARG A 232 -7.98 -8.92 -3.23
CA ARG A 232 -8.96 -8.14 -2.50
C ARG A 232 -8.72 -8.41 -1.02
N SER A 233 -8.03 -7.50 -0.34
CA SER A 233 -8.09 -7.48 1.12
C SER A 233 -9.55 -7.28 1.51
N ALA A 234 -10.06 -8.02 2.50
CA ALA A 234 -11.46 -7.94 2.93
C ALA A 234 -11.90 -6.50 3.32
N HIS A 235 -10.94 -5.61 3.54
CA HIS A 235 -11.12 -4.20 3.89
C HIS A 235 -10.67 -3.22 2.79
N GLY A 236 -10.22 -3.72 1.62
CA GLY A 236 -9.56 -2.95 0.55
C GLY A 236 -10.47 -2.23 -0.45
N ARG A 237 -11.75 -2.03 -0.11
CA ARG A 237 -12.55 -0.97 -0.73
C ARG A 237 -12.69 0.11 0.32
N LEU A 238 -11.90 1.18 0.18
CA LEU A 238 -12.32 2.46 0.74
C LEU A 238 -13.64 2.78 0.03
N ARG A 239 -14.76 2.51 0.72
CA ARG A 239 -16.10 2.88 0.30
C ARG A 239 -16.35 4.34 0.61
#